data_AF-A0A918SD36-F1
#
_entry.id   AF-A0A918SD36-F1
#
_cell.length_a   1.000
_cell.length_b   1.000
_cell.length_c   1.000
_cell.angle_alpha   90.00
_cell.angle_beta   90.00
_cell.angle_gamma   90.00
#
_symmetry.space_group_name_H-M   'P 1'
#
loop_
_entity.id
_entity.type
_entity.pdbx_description
1 polymer ?
#
loop_
_entity_poly.entity_id
_entity_poly.type
_entity_poly.pdbx_seq_one_letter_code
_entity_poly.pdbx_strand_id
1 'polypeptide(L)'
;MKINGDEKQFEIQGWGISLDNDGTGHTLELLIVSGVYYPSQDSYAISIELPYKKTGDNIIEEFNYFRVKDTTSARGDFDPGNLQSSVYINSNTCISLSFSGTAIIDGKEIIISEGVIEHVYREAFEDQ
;
A
#
# COMPACT_ATOMS: atom_id res chain seq x y z
N MET A 1 -0.25 -0.67 -11.63
CA MET A 1 1.01 -0.22 -11.01
C MET A 1 2.19 -0.71 -11.84
N LYS A 2 3.26 0.07 -11.97
CA LYS A 2 4.47 -0.33 -12.71
C LYS A 2 5.66 -0.57 -11.78
N ILE A 3 6.09 -1.83 -11.66
CA ILE A 3 7.20 -2.27 -10.80
C ILE A 3 8.35 -2.77 -11.66
N ASN A 4 9.54 -2.17 -11.52
CA ASN A 4 10.73 -2.49 -12.32
C ASN A 4 10.47 -2.49 -13.85
N GLY A 5 9.56 -1.63 -14.31
CA GLY A 5 9.17 -1.53 -15.72
C GLY A 5 7.98 -2.41 -16.12
N ASP A 6 7.61 -3.41 -15.32
CA ASP A 6 6.50 -4.31 -15.60
C ASP A 6 5.18 -3.79 -15.04
N GLU A 7 4.14 -3.80 -15.86
CA GLU A 7 2.78 -3.53 -15.40
C GLU A 7 2.23 -4.70 -14.57
N LYS A 8 1.67 -4.36 -13.42
CA LYS A 8 1.02 -5.29 -12.50
C LYS A 8 -0.31 -4.71 -12.06
N GLN A 9 -1.33 -5.56 -12.05
CA GLN A 9 -2.66 -5.24 -11.55
C GLN A 9 -2.76 -5.65 -10.09
N PHE A 10 -3.10 -4.70 -9.23
CA PHE A 10 -3.30 -4.93 -7.81
C PHE A 10 -4.78 -4.73 -7.49
N GLU A 11 -5.26 -5.50 -6.53
CA GLU A 11 -6.59 -5.37 -5.95
C GLU A 11 -6.45 -5.08 -4.46
N ILE A 12 -7.39 -4.30 -3.92
CA ILE A 12 -7.46 -4.08 -2.48
C ILE A 12 -8.05 -5.33 -1.84
N GLN A 13 -7.24 -6.03 -1.05
CA GLN A 13 -7.66 -7.20 -0.31
C GLN A 13 -8.23 -6.83 1.06
N GLY A 14 -7.69 -5.78 1.68
CA GLY A 14 -8.09 -5.34 3.00
C GLY A 14 -7.84 -3.85 3.20
N TRP A 15 -8.68 -3.25 4.05
CA TRP A 15 -8.46 -1.92 4.59
C TRP A 15 -9.01 -1.87 6.01
N GLY A 16 -8.44 -1.01 6.86
CA GLY A 16 -8.84 -0.91 8.25
C GLY A 16 -8.35 0.37 8.90
N ILE A 17 -8.93 0.70 10.05
CA ILE A 17 -8.49 1.81 10.88
C ILE A 17 -7.99 1.22 12.19
N SER A 18 -6.71 1.43 12.47
CA SER A 18 -6.05 1.02 13.72
C SER A 18 -6.03 2.17 14.72
N LEU A 19 -6.00 1.81 16.00
CA LEU A 19 -5.83 2.74 17.11
C LEU A 19 -4.36 2.78 17.50
N ASP A 20 -3.76 3.96 17.48
CA ASP A 20 -2.35 4.09 17.85
C ASP A 20 -2.23 4.01 19.38
N ASN A 21 -1.44 3.05 19.88
CA ASN A 21 -1.31 2.78 21.31
C ASN A 21 -0.67 3.95 22.11
N ASP A 22 -0.01 4.89 21.43
CA ASP A 22 0.63 6.06 22.01
C ASP A 22 -0.29 7.30 22.06
N GLY A 23 -1.55 7.17 21.60
CA GLY A 23 -2.54 8.25 21.61
C GLY A 23 -2.31 9.32 20.55
N THR A 24 -1.43 9.10 19.57
CA THR A 24 -1.17 10.04 18.48
C THR A 24 -2.30 10.09 17.45
N GLY A 25 -3.15 9.06 17.40
CA GLY A 25 -4.41 9.10 16.68
C GLY A 25 -4.87 7.73 16.18
N HIS A 26 -5.20 7.71 14.89
CA HIS A 26 -5.63 6.54 14.17
C HIS A 26 -4.82 6.42 12.88
N THR A 27 -4.46 5.20 12.53
CA THR A 27 -3.76 4.87 11.29
C THR A 27 -4.71 4.18 10.32
N LEU A 28 -4.75 4.63 9.06
CA LEU A 28 -5.42 3.92 7.98
C LEU A 28 -4.45 2.92 7.37
N GLU A 29 -4.83 1.65 7.37
CA GLU A 29 -4.08 0.56 6.76
C GLU A 29 -4.74 0.13 5.45
N LEU A 30 -3.94 -0.05 4.39
CA LEU A 30 -4.36 -0.62 3.12
C LEU A 30 -3.48 -1.83 2.77
N LEU A 31 -4.11 -2.98 2.50
CA LEU A 31 -3.45 -4.15 1.96
C LEU A 31 -3.89 -4.37 0.51
N ILE A 32 -2.93 -4.24 -0.41
CA ILE A 32 -3.15 -4.54 -1.83
C ILE A 32 -2.33 -5.74 -2.26
N VAL A 33 -2.89 -6.56 -3.14
CA VAL A 33 -2.25 -7.78 -3.65
C VAL A 33 -2.36 -7.90 -5.16
N SER A 34 -1.34 -8.48 -5.79
CA SER A 34 -1.32 -8.84 -7.21
C SER A 34 -1.05 -10.34 -7.34
N GLY A 35 -1.82 -11.01 -8.18
CA GLY A 35 -1.74 -12.45 -8.41
C GLY A 35 -2.74 -13.25 -7.57
N VAL A 36 -3.06 -14.47 -8.00
CA VAL A 36 -3.83 -15.42 -7.19
C VAL A 36 -2.86 -16.10 -6.24
N TYR A 37 -3.24 -16.29 -4.98
CA TYR A 37 -2.44 -17.00 -3.96
C TYR A 37 -2.30 -18.49 -4.32
N TYR A 38 -1.52 -18.80 -5.36
CA TYR A 38 -1.15 -20.15 -5.77
C TYR A 38 0.38 -20.31 -5.66
N PRO A 39 0.89 -21.43 -5.11
CA PRO A 39 2.33 -21.64 -4.92
C PRO A 39 3.18 -21.56 -6.20
N SER A 40 2.55 -21.68 -7.37
CA SER A 40 3.20 -21.66 -8.69
C SER A 40 3.08 -20.32 -9.43
N GLN A 41 2.50 -19.28 -8.81
CA GLN A 41 2.34 -17.96 -9.42
C GLN A 41 3.07 -16.90 -8.60
N ASP A 42 3.72 -15.97 -9.29
CA ASP A 42 4.30 -14.78 -8.66
C ASP A 42 3.19 -13.98 -7.98
N SER A 43 3.36 -13.70 -6.69
CA SER A 43 2.42 -12.90 -5.92
C SER A 43 3.13 -11.71 -5.28
N TYR A 44 2.46 -10.58 -5.24
CA TYR A 44 2.97 -9.36 -4.63
C TYR A 44 1.95 -8.85 -3.63
N ALA A 45 2.42 -8.31 -2.52
CA ALA A 45 1.59 -7.62 -1.55
C ALA A 45 2.27 -6.32 -1.14
N ILE A 46 1.48 -5.27 -0.94
CA ILE A 46 1.93 -3.99 -0.41
C ILE A 46 1.01 -3.62 0.74
N SER A 47 1.60 -3.31 1.89
CA SER A 47 0.89 -2.71 3.03
C SER A 47 1.27 -1.24 3.10
N ILE A 48 0.27 -0.36 3.19
CA ILE A 48 0.44 1.09 3.26
C ILE A 48 -0.23 1.58 4.53
N GLU A 49 0.49 2.35 5.33
CA GLU A 49 0.01 2.98 6.55
C GLU A 49 0.14 4.50 6.42
N LEU A 50 -0.92 5.21 6.79
CA LEU A 50 -0.98 6.67 6.73
C LEU A 50 -1.97 7.24 7.75
N PRO A 51 -1.81 8.51 8.17
CA PRO A 51 -2.69 9.10 9.17
C PRO A 51 -4.15 9.15 8.72
N TYR A 52 -5.06 8.68 9.58
CA TYR A 52 -6.48 8.65 9.27
C TYR A 52 -7.06 10.05 8.97
N LYS A 53 -7.86 10.14 7.89
CA LYS A 53 -8.50 11.37 7.38
C LYS A 53 -7.55 12.47 6.89
N LYS A 54 -6.24 12.21 6.80
CA LYS A 54 -5.28 13.20 6.34
C LYS A 54 -5.13 13.15 4.82
N THR A 55 -5.26 14.30 4.18
CA THR A 55 -4.95 14.53 2.76
C THR A 55 -3.63 15.28 2.69
N GLY A 56 -2.79 14.98 1.71
CA GLY A 56 -1.55 15.69 1.49
C GLY A 56 -0.51 14.87 0.75
N ASP A 57 0.63 15.50 0.51
CA ASP A 57 1.77 14.87 -0.15
C ASP A 57 2.74 14.31 0.89
N ASN A 58 3.33 13.15 0.59
CA ASN A 58 4.37 12.51 1.39
C ASN A 58 3.98 12.30 2.86
N ILE A 59 2.72 11.90 3.09
CA ILE A 59 2.18 11.60 4.42
C ILE A 59 2.08 10.10 4.73
N ILE A 60 2.56 9.23 3.84
CA ILE A 60 2.65 7.80 4.09
C ILE A 60 3.71 7.57 5.16
N GLU A 61 3.34 6.86 6.22
CA GLU A 61 4.20 6.58 7.38
C GLU A 61 4.94 5.26 7.19
N GLU A 62 4.23 4.24 6.71
CA GLU A 62 4.83 2.96 6.33
C GLU A 62 4.41 2.52 4.93
N PHE A 63 5.37 1.98 4.18
CA PHE A 63 5.14 1.35 2.88
C PHE A 63 5.95 0.06 2.81
N ASN A 64 5.31 -1.05 3.18
CA ASN A 64 5.91 -2.37 3.23
C ASN A 64 5.64 -3.10 1.91
N TYR A 65 6.67 -3.67 1.30
CA TYR A 65 6.55 -4.49 0.10
C TYR A 65 6.91 -5.95 0.39
N PHE A 66 6.10 -6.86 -0.13
CA PHE A 66 6.31 -8.29 -0.08
C PHE A 66 6.16 -8.91 -1.46
N ARG A 67 7.04 -9.84 -1.81
CA ARG A 67 6.93 -10.64 -3.03
C ARG A 67 7.19 -12.11 -2.75
N VAL A 68 6.51 -12.97 -3.50
CA VAL A 68 6.85 -14.38 -3.69
C VAL A 68 7.07 -14.60 -5.18
N LYS A 69 8.24 -15.13 -5.55
CA LYS A 69 8.62 -15.40 -6.94
C LYS A 69 9.55 -16.62 -7.00
N ASP A 70 9.26 -17.55 -7.91
CA ASP A 70 10.10 -18.73 -8.20
C ASP A 70 10.57 -19.46 -6.92
N THR A 71 9.65 -19.71 -5.97
CA THR A 71 9.87 -20.34 -4.63
C THR A 71 10.59 -19.50 -3.57
N THR A 72 11.02 -18.29 -3.89
CA THR A 72 11.63 -17.36 -2.94
C THR A 72 10.64 -16.29 -2.50
N SER A 73 10.81 -15.76 -1.29
CA SER A 73 10.08 -14.59 -0.82
C SER A 73 11.04 -13.49 -0.41
N ALA A 74 10.66 -12.24 -0.63
CA ALA A 74 11.39 -11.10 -0.11
C ALA A 74 10.42 -10.08 0.48
N ARG A 75 10.82 -9.47 1.60
CA ARG A 75 10.11 -8.37 2.25
C ARG A 75 11.08 -7.22 2.46
N GLY A 76 10.60 -6.00 2.32
CA GLY A 76 11.33 -4.81 2.71
C GLY A 76 10.47 -3.57 2.61
N ASP A 77 10.97 -2.50 3.20
CA ASP A 77 10.24 -1.24 3.31
C ASP A 77 10.80 -0.22 2.34
N PHE A 78 9.91 0.62 1.83
CA PHE A 78 10.32 1.80 1.08
C PHE A 78 10.75 2.87 2.07
N ASP A 79 11.91 3.45 1.81
CA ASP A 79 12.40 4.58 2.58
C ASP A 79 11.45 5.78 2.36
N PRO A 80 10.83 6.35 3.42
CA PRO A 80 9.98 7.52 3.30
C PRO A 80 10.68 8.70 2.60
N GLY A 81 12.00 8.82 2.70
CA GLY A 81 12.77 9.87 2.02
C GLY A 81 12.83 9.71 0.49
N ASN A 82 12.63 8.49 -0.01
CA ASN A 82 12.63 8.15 -1.44
C ASN A 82 11.24 7.82 -1.98
N LEU A 83 10.21 7.89 -1.13
CA LEU A 83 8.81 7.72 -1.51
C LEU A 83 8.21 9.09 -1.81
N GLN A 84 7.74 9.27 -3.04
CA GLN A 84 6.88 10.40 -3.40
C GLN A 84 5.45 9.92 -3.47
N SER A 85 4.53 10.61 -2.79
CA SER A 85 3.12 10.26 -2.75
C SER A 85 2.22 11.49 -2.69
N SER A 86 1.02 11.35 -3.23
CA SER A 86 -0.07 12.30 -3.05
C SER A 86 -1.33 11.54 -2.67
N VAL A 87 -1.87 11.89 -1.51
CA VAL A 87 -3.00 11.19 -0.87
C VAL A 87 -4.19 12.14 -0.78
N TYR A 88 -5.34 11.70 -1.26
CA TYR A 88 -6.63 12.34 -1.06
C TYR A 88 -7.57 11.41 -0.32
N ILE A 89 -8.14 11.91 0.78
CA ILE A 89 -9.11 11.16 1.59
C ILE A 89 -10.37 11.99 1.73
N ASN A 90 -11.49 11.43 1.26
CA ASN A 90 -12.80 11.79 1.73
C ASN A 90 -13.21 10.77 2.79
N SER A 91 -13.18 11.16 4.06
CA SER A 91 -13.40 10.25 5.20
C SER A 91 -14.70 9.45 5.17
N ASN A 92 -15.66 9.85 4.33
CA ASN A 92 -16.98 9.23 4.26
C ASN A 92 -17.14 8.35 3.02
N THR A 93 -16.33 8.54 1.97
CA THR A 93 -16.63 7.94 0.66
C THR A 93 -15.46 7.23 0.02
N CYS A 94 -14.24 7.77 0.08
CA CYS A 94 -13.14 7.21 -0.70
C CYS A 94 -11.75 7.65 -0.25
N ILE A 95 -10.77 6.87 -0.66
CA ILE A 95 -9.36 7.24 -0.70
C ILE A 95 -8.84 7.10 -2.12
N SER A 96 -8.07 8.08 -2.57
CA SER A 96 -7.23 7.97 -3.74
C SER A 96 -5.80 8.31 -3.37
N LEU A 97 -4.86 7.54 -3.90
CA LEU A 97 -3.46 7.62 -3.57
C LEU A 97 -2.65 7.38 -4.84
N SER A 98 -1.70 8.27 -5.12
CA SER A 98 -0.66 8.06 -6.13
C SER A 98 0.70 8.04 -5.47
N PHE A 99 1.60 7.18 -5.95
CA PHE A 99 2.96 7.08 -5.40
C PHE A 99 3.98 6.56 -6.40
N SER A 100 5.24 6.88 -6.12
CA SER A 100 6.42 6.33 -6.77
C SER A 100 7.56 6.32 -5.76
N GLY A 101 8.52 5.41 -5.94
CA GLY A 101 9.67 5.35 -5.06
C GLY A 101 10.57 4.17 -5.36
N THR A 102 11.65 4.07 -4.59
CA THR A 102 12.63 3.00 -4.70
C THR A 102 12.96 2.39 -3.34
N ALA A 103 13.28 1.11 -3.35
CA ALA A 103 13.74 0.37 -2.18
C ALA A 103 14.79 -0.67 -2.57
N ILE A 104 15.70 -0.97 -1.64
CA ILE A 104 16.62 -2.12 -1.78
C ILE A 104 16.06 -3.27 -0.94
N ILE A 105 15.59 -4.31 -1.61
CA ILE A 105 14.93 -5.46 -0.99
C ILE A 105 15.68 -6.72 -1.40
N ASP A 106 16.26 -7.43 -0.42
CA ASP A 106 17.10 -8.61 -0.66
C ASP A 106 18.27 -8.31 -1.63
N GLY A 107 18.93 -7.16 -1.43
CA GLY A 107 20.03 -6.69 -2.27
C GLY A 107 19.64 -6.29 -3.70
N LYS A 108 18.34 -6.27 -4.03
CA LYS A 108 17.82 -5.89 -5.35
C LYS A 108 17.04 -4.59 -5.27
N GLU A 109 17.24 -3.74 -6.26
CA GLU A 109 16.46 -2.52 -6.41
C GLU A 109 15.04 -2.84 -6.89
N ILE A 110 14.06 -2.32 -6.16
CA ILE A 110 12.65 -2.34 -6.49
C ILE A 110 12.22 -0.89 -6.72
N ILE A 111 11.71 -0.62 -7.92
CA ILE A 111 11.30 0.70 -8.38
C ILE A 111 9.82 0.63 -8.69
N ILE A 112 9.02 1.39 -7.94
CA ILE A 112 7.63 1.68 -8.31
C ILE A 112 7.66 3.03 -9.01
N SER A 113 7.46 3.01 -10.32
CA SER A 113 7.46 4.25 -11.13
C SER A 113 6.09 4.91 -11.16
N GLU A 114 5.03 4.10 -11.13
CA GLU A 114 3.64 4.55 -11.22
C GLU A 114 2.74 3.64 -10.37
N GLY A 115 2.44 4.08 -9.15
CA GLY A 115 1.43 3.50 -8.27
C GLY A 115 0.20 4.39 -8.21
N VAL A 116 -0.99 3.81 -8.42
CA VAL A 116 -2.27 4.47 -8.23
C VAL A 116 -3.20 3.49 -7.53
N ILE A 117 -3.86 3.96 -6.47
CA ILE A 117 -4.89 3.24 -5.73
C ILE A 117 -6.10 4.15 -5.68
N GLU A 118 -7.25 3.59 -6.05
CA GLU A 118 -8.55 4.22 -5.86
C GLU A 118 -9.44 3.23 -5.13
N HIS A 119 -10.00 3.67 -4.00
CA HIS A 119 -10.87 2.85 -3.17
C HIS A 119 -12.08 3.65 -2.75
N VAL A 120 -13.26 3.08 -2.95
CA VAL A 120 -14.50 3.60 -2.38
C VAL A 120 -14.80 2.77 -1.15
N TYR A 121 -14.96 3.41 0.00
CA TYR A 121 -15.38 2.73 1.20
C TYR A 121 -16.74 2.10 0.92
N ARG A 122 -16.88 0.80 1.22
CA ARG A 122 -18.22 0.24 1.35
C ARG A 122 -18.88 0.96 2.52
N GLU A 123 -20.20 1.19 2.45
CA GLU A 123 -20.95 1.72 3.58
C GLU A 123 -20.48 1.04 4.86
N ALA A 124 -20.20 1.85 5.89
CA ALA A 124 -19.95 1.30 7.22
C ALA A 124 -21.10 0.32 7.52
N PHE A 125 -20.81 -0.81 8.17
CA PHE A 125 -21.88 -1.61 8.74
C PHE A 125 -22.72 -0.64 9.59
N GLU A 126 -23.93 -0.32 9.13
CA GLU A 126 -24.88 0.42 9.96
C GLU A 126 -25.06 -0.45 11.21
N ASP A 127 -24.77 0.13 12.37
CA ASP A 127 -25.10 -0.48 13.66
C ASP A 127 -26.60 -0.80 13.63
N GLN A 128 -26.95 -2.09 13.51
CA GLN A 128 -28.31 -2.58 13.68
C GLN A 128 -28.69 -2.62 15.16
#